data_AF-A0A4Q0VTY8-F1
#
_entry.id   AF-A0A4Q0VTY8-F1
#
_cell.length_a   1.000
_cell.length_b   1.000
_cell.length_c   1.000
_cell.angle_alpha   90.00
_cell.angle_beta   90.00
_cell.angle_gamma   90.00
#
_symmetry.space_group_name_H-M   'P 1'
#
loop_
_entity.id
_entity.type
_entity.pdbx_description
1 polymer ?
#
loop_
_entity_poly.entity_id
_entity_poly.type
_entity_poly.pdbx_seq_one_letter_code
_entity_poly.pdbx_strand_id
1 'polypeptide(L)'
;MSCSTGLLLDAGGNLPRWLNITYSTVFFVLSHPLMWGVFSIANKSTHMYISLFLMGVVWSLIRYKTRSLRWSLYSHMLVDVGNLSVFMFLNLYIPPGM
;
A
#
# COMPACT_ATOMS: atom_id res chain seq x y z
N MET A 1 4.42 1.12 -4.35
CA MET A 1 3.76 2.44 -4.43
C MET A 1 3.21 2.57 -5.84
N SER A 2 1.90 2.36 -6.03
CA SER A 2 1.28 2.53 -7.33
C SER A 2 1.52 3.97 -7.79
N CYS A 3 1.88 4.16 -9.05
CA CYS A 3 2.22 5.46 -9.65
C CYS A 3 1.23 6.59 -9.25
N SER A 4 -0.02 6.21 -8.99
CA SER A 4 -1.13 7.04 -8.49
C SER A 4 -0.87 7.76 -7.15
N THR A 5 -0.25 7.15 -6.13
CA THR A 5 -0.05 7.83 -4.83
C THR A 5 1.03 8.91 -4.91
N GLY A 6 2.10 8.66 -5.68
CA GLY A 6 3.14 9.66 -5.94
C GLY A 6 2.59 10.87 -6.70
N LEU A 7 1.77 10.59 -7.72
CA LEU A 7 1.12 11.63 -8.53
C LEU A 7 0.15 12.49 -7.70
N LEU A 8 -0.63 11.88 -6.80
CA LEU A 8 -1.53 12.63 -5.90
C LEU A 8 -0.77 13.54 -4.93
N LEU A 9 0.33 13.04 -4.34
CA LEU A 9 1.17 13.84 -3.45
C LEU A 9 1.80 15.02 -4.19
N ASP A 10 2.22 14.84 -5.44
CA ASP A 10 2.82 15.89 -6.26
C ASP A 10 1.76 16.89 -6.78
N ALA A 11 0.54 16.44 -7.09
CA ALA A 11 -0.57 17.29 -7.51
C ALA A 11 -1.11 18.17 -6.37
N GLY A 12 -1.04 17.71 -5.12
CA GLY A 12 -1.49 18.45 -3.93
C GLY A 12 -0.50 19.50 -3.40
N GLY A 13 0.39 20.05 -4.23
CA GLY A 13 1.44 20.99 -3.80
C GLY A 13 0.94 22.27 -3.11
N ASN A 14 -0.31 22.66 -3.35
CA ASN A 14 -0.96 23.83 -2.74
C ASN A 14 -1.72 23.51 -1.43
N LEU A 15 -1.78 22.24 -1.02
CA LEU A 15 -2.47 21.82 0.20
C LEU A 15 -1.49 21.72 1.37
N PRO A 16 -1.96 21.93 2.62
CA PRO A 16 -1.12 21.68 3.78
C PRO A 16 -0.71 20.20 3.79
N ARG A 17 0.58 19.94 4.10
CA ARG A 17 1.21 18.62 3.94
C ARG A 17 0.42 17.49 4.61
N TRP A 18 -0.14 17.74 5.80
CA TRP A 18 -0.93 16.75 6.52
C TRP A 18 -2.19 16.33 5.75
N LEU A 19 -2.88 17.28 5.11
CA LEU A 19 -4.09 17.03 4.35
C LEU A 19 -3.78 16.23 3.08
N ASN A 20 -2.67 16.54 2.42
CA ASN A 20 -2.22 15.81 1.23
C ASN A 20 -1.78 14.36 1.58
N ILE A 21 -1.11 14.15 2.73
CA ILE A 21 -0.78 12.81 3.25
C ILE A 21 -2.07 12.04 3.55
N THR A 22 -3.00 12.63 4.29
CA THR A 22 -4.25 11.96 4.66
C THR A 22 -5.08 11.61 3.42
N TYR A 23 -5.22 12.55 2.49
CA TYR A 23 -5.99 12.34 1.26
C TYR A 23 -5.39 11.22 0.40
N SER A 24 -4.08 11.26 0.15
CA SER A 24 -3.40 10.24 -0.65
C SER A 24 -3.41 8.86 0.02
N THR A 25 -3.29 8.81 1.37
CA THR A 25 -3.38 7.57 2.15
C THR A 25 -4.78 6.97 2.11
N VAL A 26 -5.82 7.78 2.33
CA VAL A 26 -7.21 7.31 2.28
C VAL A 26 -7.54 6.78 0.89
N PHE A 27 -7.16 7.51 -0.17
CA PHE A 27 -7.36 7.06 -1.54
C PHE A 27 -6.60 5.77 -1.84
N PHE A 28 -5.36 5.64 -1.35
CA PHE A 28 -4.59 4.41 -1.46
C PHE A 28 -5.31 3.23 -0.79
N VAL A 29 -5.77 3.38 0.45
CA VAL A 29 -6.49 2.31 1.17
C VAL A 29 -7.79 1.94 0.45
N LEU A 30 -8.57 2.92 -0.02
CA LEU A 30 -9.82 2.67 -0.75
C LEU A 30 -9.61 2.04 -2.13
N SER A 31 -8.47 2.31 -2.78
CA SER A 31 -8.16 1.68 -4.07
C SER A 31 -7.95 0.17 -3.96
N HIS A 32 -7.55 -0.35 -2.80
CA HIS A 32 -7.29 -1.78 -2.60
C HIS A 32 -8.56 -2.65 -2.70
N PRO A 33 -9.68 -2.33 -2.01
CA PRO A 33 -10.93 -3.02 -2.24
C PRO A 33 -11.56 -2.66 -3.60
N LEU A 34 -11.37 -1.44 -4.12
CA LEU A 34 -12.13 -1.00 -5.29
C LEU A 34 -11.51 -1.39 -6.65
N MET A 35 -10.18 -1.60 -6.75
CA MET A 35 -9.50 -1.64 -8.06
C MET A 35 -8.96 -3.01 -8.49
N TRP A 36 -8.97 -4.03 -7.65
CA TRP A 36 -8.29 -5.30 -7.96
C TRP A 36 -9.16 -6.50 -7.58
N GLY A 37 -10.25 -6.70 -8.34
CA GLY A 37 -11.28 -7.73 -8.17
C GLY A 37 -10.82 -9.20 -8.07
N VAL A 38 -9.52 -9.48 -7.89
CA VAL A 38 -8.97 -10.73 -7.37
C VAL A 38 -9.03 -10.69 -5.84
N PHE A 39 -10.25 -10.72 -5.29
CA PHE A 39 -10.45 -10.85 -3.85
C PHE A 39 -10.15 -12.28 -3.41
N SER A 40 -8.87 -12.58 -3.15
CA SER A 40 -8.55 -13.70 -2.27
C SER A 40 -9.20 -13.42 -0.90
N ILE A 41 -9.81 -14.44 -0.29
CA ILE A 41 -10.34 -14.40 1.09
C ILE A 41 -9.29 -13.79 2.07
N ALA A 42 -8.00 -13.93 1.75
CA ALA A 42 -6.87 -13.38 2.52
C ALA A 42 -6.86 -11.84 2.64
N ASN A 43 -7.42 -11.10 1.68
CA ASN A 43 -7.38 -9.63 1.64
C ASN A 43 -8.60 -8.93 2.27
N LYS A 44 -9.44 -9.66 3.02
CA LYS A 44 -10.63 -9.09 3.70
C LYS A 44 -10.41 -8.82 5.19
N SER A 45 -9.21 -9.05 5.72
CA SER A 45 -8.94 -8.92 7.14
C SER A 45 -8.75 -7.45 7.57
N THR A 46 -9.28 -7.09 8.74
CA THR A 46 -9.07 -5.76 9.34
C THR A 46 -7.57 -5.43 9.50
N HIS A 47 -6.76 -6.44 9.78
CA HIS A 47 -5.30 -6.31 9.89
C HIS A 47 -4.63 -5.83 8.59
N MET A 48 -5.16 -6.24 7.42
CA MET A 48 -4.67 -5.77 6.13
C MET A 48 -4.91 -4.27 5.97
N TYR A 49 -6.11 -3.78 6.29
CA TYR A 49 -6.45 -2.35 6.16
C TYR A 49 -5.64 -1.45 7.09
N ILE A 50 -5.39 -1.90 8.33
CA ILE A 50 -4.52 -1.19 9.27
C ILE A 50 -3.09 -1.10 8.70
N SER A 51 -2.58 -2.22 8.19
CA SER A 51 -1.23 -2.28 7.59
C SER A 51 -1.11 -1.39 6.36
N LEU A 52 -2.11 -1.40 5.48
CA LEU A 52 -2.18 -0.51 4.31
C LEU A 52 -2.19 0.96 4.70
N PHE A 53 -2.97 1.33 5.71
CA PHE A 53 -3.05 2.70 6.19
C PHE A 53 -1.71 3.18 6.73
N LEU A 54 -1.10 2.40 7.63
CA LEU A 54 0.22 2.71 8.20
C LEU A 54 1.27 2.85 7.10
N MET A 55 1.27 1.93 6.13
CA MET A 55 2.25 2.00 5.04
C MET A 55 2.01 3.17 4.09
N GLY A 56 0.76 3.54 3.82
CA GLY A 56 0.43 4.74 3.04
C GLY A 56 0.99 6.00 3.69
N VAL A 57 0.87 6.14 5.01
CA VAL A 57 1.46 7.27 5.76
C VAL A 57 2.98 7.25 5.69
N VAL A 58 3.62 6.11 5.99
CA VAL A 58 5.09 6.00 5.99
C VAL A 58 5.68 6.31 4.62
N TRP A 59 5.10 5.76 3.54
CA TRP A 59 5.59 6.03 2.18
C TRP A 59 5.38 7.48 1.76
N SER A 60 4.30 8.13 2.21
CA SER A 60 4.07 9.55 1.98
C SER A 60 5.14 10.41 2.68
N LEU A 61 5.48 10.07 3.93
CA LEU A 61 6.55 10.75 4.67
C LEU A 61 7.92 10.56 4.01
N ILE A 62 8.23 9.34 3.57
CA ILE A 62 9.46 9.03 2.84
C ILE A 62 9.53 9.82 1.53
N ARG A 63 8.41 9.97 0.81
CA ARG A 63 8.32 10.79 -0.41
C ARG A 63 8.68 12.25 -0.11
N TYR A 64 8.13 12.85 0.95
CA TYR A 64 8.47 14.22 1.32
C TYR A 64 9.93 14.39 1.75
N LYS A 65 10.49 13.41 2.46
CA LYS A 65 11.87 13.46 2.96
C LYS A 65 12.90 13.26 1.85
N THR A 66 12.66 12.30 0.95
CA THR A 66 13.65 11.85 -0.04
C THR A 66 13.42 12.43 -1.43
N ARG A 67 12.22 12.98 -1.69
CA ARG A 67 11.76 13.40 -3.03
C ARG A 67 12.03 12.33 -4.10
N SER A 68 11.97 11.06 -3.70
CA SER A 68 12.18 9.92 -4.57
C SER A 68 11.12 8.85 -4.32
N LEU A 69 10.70 8.17 -5.39
CA LEU A 69 9.78 7.04 -5.32
C LEU A 69 10.51 5.71 -5.10
N ARG A 70 11.84 5.69 -5.27
CA ARG A 70 12.66 4.46 -5.24
C ARG A 70 12.48 3.68 -3.93
N TRP A 71 12.53 4.38 -2.80
CA TRP A 71 12.42 3.76 -1.48
C TRP A 71 11.05 3.11 -1.24
N SER A 72 9.98 3.80 -1.63
CA SER A 72 8.62 3.26 -1.52
C SER A 72 8.35 2.13 -2.52
N LEU A 73 9.05 2.10 -3.66
CA LEU A 73 8.99 0.98 -4.61
C LEU A 73 9.68 -0.27 -4.03
N TYR A 74 10.91 -0.14 -3.55
CA TYR A 74 11.65 -1.26 -2.96
C TYR A 74 10.94 -1.80 -1.71
N SER A 75 10.45 -0.91 -0.84
CA SER A 75 9.67 -1.31 0.34
C SER A 75 8.39 -2.05 -0.04
N HIS A 76 7.68 -1.60 -1.07
CA HIS A 76 6.46 -2.26 -1.53
C HIS A 76 6.75 -3.68 -2.05
N MET A 77 7.75 -3.82 -2.92
CA MET A 77 8.16 -5.14 -3.42
C MET A 77 8.55 -6.09 -2.28
N LEU A 78 9.29 -5.60 -1.28
CA LEU A 78 9.73 -6.40 -0.15
C LEU A 78 8.55 -6.83 0.73
N VAL A 79 7.60 -5.93 1.00
CA VAL A 79 6.41 -6.26 1.79
C VAL A 79 5.53 -7.28 1.07
N ASP A 80 5.35 -7.16 -0.25
CA ASP A 80 4.53 -8.11 -1.02
C ASP A 80 5.16 -9.50 -1.06
N VAL A 81 6.45 -9.57 -1.40
CA VAL A 81 7.21 -10.84 -1.43
C VAL A 81 7.28 -11.45 -0.04
N GLY A 82 7.60 -10.67 0.99
CA GLY A 82 7.70 -11.13 2.38
C GLY A 82 6.36 -11.69 2.88
N ASN A 83 5.27 -10.95 2.66
CA ASN A 83 3.96 -11.36 3.13
C ASN A 83 3.49 -12.66 2.43
N LEU A 84 3.66 -12.77 1.11
CA LEU A 84 3.26 -13.97 0.37
C LEU A 84 4.17 -15.17 0.64
N SER A 85 5.49 -14.95 0.75
CA SER A 85 6.47 -16.02 0.95
C SER A 85 6.34 -16.70 2.31
N VAL A 86 5.98 -15.98 3.37
CA VAL A 86 5.78 -16.57 4.71
C VAL A 86 4.70 -17.65 4.67
N PHE A 87 3.55 -17.39 4.05
CA PHE A 87 2.48 -18.39 3.91
C PHE A 87 2.93 -19.61 3.09
N MET A 88 3.78 -19.39 2.08
CA MET A 88 4.30 -20.47 1.24
C MET A 88 5.32 -21.34 2.00
N PHE A 89 6.27 -20.73 2.71
CA PHE A 89 7.29 -21.47 3.48
C PHE A 89 6.73 -22.19 4.71
N LEU A 90 5.69 -21.63 5.34
CA LEU A 90 4.97 -22.30 6.42
C LEU A 90 3.95 -23.33 5.92
N ASN A 91 3.83 -23.51 4.59
CA ASN A 91 2.85 -24.39 3.94
C ASN A 91 1.40 -24.11 4.39
N LEU A 92 1.09 -22.84 4.67
CA LEU A 92 -0.24 -22.35 5.08
C LEU A 92 -1.07 -21.85 3.90
N TYR A 93 -0.50 -21.82 2.70
CA TYR A 93 -1.18 -21.40 1.49
C TYR A 93 -2.09 -22.52 0.96
N ILE A 94 -3.40 -22.32 1.07
CA ILE A 94 -4.40 -23.17 0.41
C ILE A 94 -4.89 -22.43 -0.84
N PRO A 95 -4.59 -22.92 -2.07
CA PRO A 95 -5.08 -22.28 -3.28
C PRO A 95 -6.60 -22.39 -3.37
N PRO A 96 -7.32 -21.31 -3.70
CA PRO A 96 -8.77 -21.37 -3.89
C PRO A 96 -9.10 -22.22 -5.12
N GLY A 97 -9.65 -23.42 -4.93
CA GLY A 97 -10.09 -24.30 -6.03
C GLY A 97 -9.73 -25.78 -5.91
N MET A 98 -9.17 -26.23 -4.77
CA MET A 98 -9.09 -27.66 -4.39
C MET A 98 -10.06 -27.97 -3.27
#